data_AF-A0A7I8JTM1-F1
#
_entry.id   AF-A0A7I8JTM1-F1
#
_cell.length_a   1.000
_cell.length_b   1.000
_cell.length_c   1.000
_cell.angle_alpha   90.00
_cell.angle_beta   90.00
_cell.angle_gamma   90.00
#
_symmetry.space_group_name_H-M   'P 1'
#
loop_
_entity.id
_entity.type
_entity.pdbx_description
1 polymer ?
#
loop_
_entity_poly.entity_id
_entity_poly.type
_entity_poly.pdbx_seq_one_letter_code
_entity_poly.pdbx_strand_id
1 'polypeptide(L)'
;MDVNAVQEERRRRRSEVKAMDDADELDPWTAWAYKPRTVTLLLLGACLLIWECGVLDPESSVSNDRITSTKKGIWAMIFVFLAYCLLQAPSTILIRPHPAIWRLVHGMAVIYLVALTFILFQDRDDARLFMKFLHPDLGVELPERSYGSDCRIYVPENPRNSFINVYETLFDEFVLAHIFGWWAKAIMIRNQPLLWVLSIGFEFMELTFRHMLPNFNECIWAGMRTVRYFDGKTYEWVGISRQPNIFGKVKRTLSQFTPAQWDKDHLCVVFMMVELNTFFLKFCLWVPPRNPLITYRLILWWLIAIPAIREYNSYLQDSKPLKKVGAFCWLSLAICIVELLICVKFGRVADRLLASMGTSLSVFLALWTWHNHRSFTRKRL
;
A
#
# COMPACT_ATOMS: atom_id res chain seq x y z
N MET A 1 43.65 -2.72 -22.34
CA MET A 1 42.88 -3.40 -21.27
C MET A 1 42.06 -2.33 -20.56
N ASP A 2 40.75 -2.39 -20.70
CA ASP A 2 39.84 -1.31 -20.27
C ASP A 2 39.76 -1.25 -18.73
N VAL A 3 40.22 -0.16 -18.15
CA VAL A 3 40.32 0.03 -16.68
C VAL A 3 38.95 -0.05 -16.01
N ASN A 4 37.89 0.28 -16.74
CA ASN A 4 36.51 0.18 -16.27
C ASN A 4 36.05 -1.28 -16.12
N ALA A 5 36.43 -2.16 -17.05
CA ALA A 5 36.10 -3.58 -16.99
C ALA A 5 36.73 -4.26 -15.76
N VAL A 6 37.98 -3.90 -15.45
CA VAL A 6 38.70 -4.43 -14.28
C VAL A 6 38.09 -3.93 -12.96
N GLN A 7 37.62 -2.69 -12.90
CA GLN A 7 36.95 -2.15 -11.72
C GLN A 7 35.56 -2.77 -11.50
N GLU A 8 34.83 -3.05 -12.57
CA GLU A 8 33.52 -3.68 -12.53
C GLU A 8 33.61 -5.14 -12.09
N GLU A 9 34.61 -5.88 -12.58
CA GLU A 9 34.90 -7.24 -12.14
C GLU A 9 35.32 -7.30 -10.66
N ARG A 10 36.14 -6.34 -10.20
CA ARG A 10 36.49 -6.21 -8.77
C ARG A 10 35.30 -5.88 -7.89
N ARG A 11 34.33 -5.09 -8.38
CA ARG A 11 33.08 -4.80 -7.66
C ARG A 11 32.18 -6.03 -7.58
N ARG A 12 32.05 -6.80 -8.67
CA ARG A 12 31.32 -8.09 -8.68
C ARG A 12 31.92 -9.09 -7.68
N ARG A 13 33.24 -9.31 -7.72
CA ARG A 13 33.91 -10.21 -6.76
C ARG A 13 33.72 -9.75 -5.33
N ARG A 14 33.78 -8.44 -5.06
CA ARG A 14 33.55 -7.91 -3.70
C ARG A 14 32.09 -8.07 -3.24
N SER A 15 31.11 -7.98 -4.15
CA SER A 15 29.72 -8.28 -3.81
C SER A 15 29.46 -9.77 -3.60
N GLU A 16 30.13 -10.63 -4.36
CA GLU A 16 30.03 -12.10 -4.21
C GLU A 16 30.63 -12.56 -2.89
N VAL A 17 31.83 -12.07 -2.54
CA VAL A 17 32.48 -12.38 -1.25
C VAL A 17 31.63 -11.88 -0.09
N LYS A 18 31.04 -10.69 -0.18
CA LYS A 18 30.16 -10.16 0.86
C LYS A 18 28.86 -10.97 1.00
N ALA A 19 28.28 -11.42 -0.11
CA ALA A 19 27.10 -12.28 -0.08
C ALA A 19 27.39 -13.68 0.49
N MET A 20 28.64 -14.15 0.37
CA MET A 20 29.09 -15.41 0.94
C MET A 20 29.36 -15.29 2.44
N ASP A 21 29.96 -14.18 2.89
CA ASP A 21 30.14 -13.84 4.32
C ASP A 21 28.79 -13.68 5.04
N ASP A 22 27.83 -12.95 4.43
CA ASP A 22 26.48 -12.76 4.98
C ASP A 22 25.69 -14.08 5.03
N ALA A 23 26.08 -15.10 4.25
CA ALA A 23 25.45 -16.42 4.25
C ALA A 23 25.98 -17.33 5.37
N ASP A 24 27.24 -17.16 5.78
CA ASP A 24 27.86 -17.88 6.90
C ASP A 24 27.49 -17.29 8.28
N GLU A 25 26.93 -16.07 8.32
CA GLU A 25 26.43 -15.42 9.56
C GLU A 25 24.98 -15.81 9.93
N LEU A 26 24.33 -16.69 9.15
CA LEU A 26 22.96 -17.14 9.37
C LEU A 26 22.90 -18.38 10.29
N ASP A 27 21.94 -18.38 11.24
CA ASP A 27 21.70 -19.51 12.14
C ASP A 27 21.53 -20.82 11.34
N PRO A 28 22.27 -21.91 11.65
CA PRO A 28 22.21 -23.19 10.93
C PRO A 28 20.79 -23.73 10.69
N TRP A 29 19.87 -23.49 11.62
CA TRP A 29 18.45 -23.90 11.49
C TRP A 29 17.68 -23.10 10.44
N THR A 30 18.13 -21.88 10.12
CA THR A 30 17.54 -21.00 9.11
C THR A 30 18.33 -20.98 7.79
N ALA A 31 19.61 -21.33 7.80
CA ALA A 31 20.51 -21.33 6.65
C ALA A 31 19.97 -22.14 5.46
N TRP A 32 19.21 -23.21 5.72
CA TRP A 32 18.56 -24.01 4.67
C TRP A 32 17.57 -23.20 3.80
N ALA A 33 16.94 -22.16 4.36
CA ALA A 33 15.96 -21.31 3.69
C ALA A 33 16.62 -20.27 2.75
N TYR A 34 17.89 -19.96 2.99
CA TYR A 34 18.66 -18.99 2.21
C TYR A 34 19.42 -19.65 1.05
N LYS A 35 19.57 -20.98 1.03
CA LYS A 35 20.23 -21.71 -0.05
C LYS A 35 19.31 -21.84 -1.28
N PRO A 36 19.61 -21.19 -2.41
CA PRO A 36 18.71 -21.16 -3.57
C PRO A 36 18.64 -22.53 -4.24
N ARG A 37 17.45 -23.14 -4.23
CA ARG A 37 17.13 -24.43 -4.86
C ARG A 37 16.35 -24.22 -6.17
N THR A 38 16.88 -23.39 -7.06
CA THR A 38 16.15 -22.89 -8.24
C THR A 38 15.73 -23.99 -9.20
N VAL A 39 16.63 -24.94 -9.51
CA VAL A 39 16.36 -26.04 -10.45
C VAL A 39 15.33 -27.03 -9.89
N THR A 40 15.44 -27.40 -8.63
CA THR A 40 14.47 -28.31 -7.99
C THR A 40 13.10 -27.66 -7.84
N LEU A 41 13.02 -26.37 -7.51
CA LEU A 41 11.75 -25.64 -7.48
C LEU A 41 11.14 -25.47 -8.88
N LEU A 42 11.97 -25.30 -9.92
CA LEU A 42 11.51 -25.27 -11.30
C LEU A 42 10.91 -26.61 -11.73
N LEU A 43 11.58 -27.72 -11.42
CA LEU A 43 11.08 -29.07 -11.74
C LEU A 43 9.77 -29.38 -10.99
N LEU A 44 9.70 -29.06 -9.70
CA LEU A 44 8.46 -29.21 -8.92
C LEU A 44 7.33 -28.33 -9.48
N GLY A 45 7.63 -27.09 -9.84
CA GLY A 45 6.67 -26.19 -10.48
C GLY A 45 6.17 -26.71 -11.82
N ALA A 46 7.04 -27.28 -12.65
CA ALA A 46 6.66 -27.91 -13.91
C ALA A 46 5.75 -29.13 -13.69
N CYS A 47 6.05 -29.99 -12.71
CA CYS A 47 5.20 -31.13 -12.35
C CYS A 47 3.82 -30.67 -11.87
N LEU A 48 3.75 -29.63 -11.03
CA LEU A 48 2.48 -29.05 -10.57
C LEU A 48 1.67 -28.46 -11.74
N LEU A 49 2.32 -27.80 -12.70
CA LEU A 49 1.62 -27.28 -13.88
C LEU A 49 1.07 -28.40 -14.77
N ILE A 50 1.84 -29.48 -14.96
CA ILE A 50 1.37 -30.65 -15.73
C ILE A 50 0.14 -31.28 -15.07
N TRP A 51 0.15 -31.37 -13.74
CA TRP A 51 -0.97 -31.86 -12.94
C TRP A 51 -2.20 -30.93 -13.07
N GLU A 52 -2.05 -29.64 -12.79
CA GLU A 52 -3.17 -28.67 -12.79
C GLU A 52 -3.75 -28.41 -14.17
N CYS A 53 -2.93 -28.48 -15.22
CA CYS A 53 -3.38 -28.31 -16.61
C CYS A 53 -4.16 -29.52 -17.13
N GLY A 54 -4.13 -30.66 -16.41
CA GLY A 54 -4.86 -31.87 -16.81
C GLY A 54 -4.35 -32.50 -18.10
N VAL A 55 -3.10 -32.22 -18.49
CA VAL A 55 -2.49 -32.74 -19.73
C VAL A 55 -2.48 -34.28 -19.76
N LEU A 56 -2.44 -34.91 -18.59
CA LEU A 56 -2.40 -36.36 -18.44
C LEU A 56 -3.79 -37.03 -18.45
N ASP A 57 -4.87 -36.28 -18.18
CA ASP A 57 -6.24 -36.80 -18.11
C ASP A 57 -7.21 -35.92 -18.93
N PRO A 58 -7.14 -35.97 -20.28
CA PRO A 58 -7.90 -35.07 -21.15
C PRO A 58 -9.43 -35.22 -21.00
N GLU A 59 -9.93 -36.39 -20.61
CA GLU A 59 -11.39 -36.63 -20.44
C GLU A 59 -12.00 -35.81 -19.30
N SER A 60 -11.23 -35.51 -18.24
CA SER A 60 -11.65 -34.67 -17.12
C SER A 60 -11.77 -33.18 -17.48
N SER A 61 -11.14 -32.76 -18.58
CA SER A 61 -11.16 -31.37 -19.05
C SER A 61 -12.43 -31.03 -19.84
N VAL A 62 -13.09 -32.03 -20.42
CA VAL A 62 -14.32 -31.88 -21.22
C VAL A 62 -15.53 -31.53 -20.34
N SER A 63 -15.53 -31.96 -19.08
CA SER A 63 -16.61 -31.71 -18.11
C SER A 63 -16.52 -30.37 -17.38
N ASN A 64 -15.43 -29.61 -17.56
CA ASN A 64 -15.25 -28.34 -16.84
C ASN A 64 -15.87 -27.18 -17.60
N ASP A 65 -16.72 -26.41 -16.91
CA ASP A 65 -17.29 -25.17 -17.44
C ASP A 65 -16.18 -24.19 -17.89
N ARG A 66 -16.38 -23.51 -19.02
CA ARG A 66 -15.41 -22.53 -19.57
C ARG A 66 -14.91 -21.52 -18.53
N ILE A 67 -15.79 -21.08 -17.62
CA ILE A 67 -15.47 -20.13 -16.55
C ILE A 67 -14.44 -20.73 -15.57
N THR A 68 -14.61 -22.00 -15.20
CA THR A 68 -13.72 -22.69 -14.25
C THR A 68 -12.33 -22.90 -14.85
N SER A 69 -12.26 -23.30 -16.13
CA SER A 69 -11.01 -23.46 -16.86
C SER A 69 -10.24 -22.13 -16.99
N THR A 70 -10.94 -21.03 -17.29
CA THR A 70 -10.33 -19.69 -17.32
C THR A 70 -9.81 -19.27 -15.95
N LYS A 71 -10.57 -19.49 -14.87
CA LYS A 71 -10.12 -19.17 -13.50
C LYS A 71 -8.86 -19.95 -13.12
N LYS A 72 -8.81 -21.26 -13.42
CA LYS A 72 -7.62 -22.09 -13.18
C LYS A 72 -6.40 -21.58 -13.96
N GLY A 73 -6.58 -21.22 -15.23
CA GLY A 73 -5.50 -20.66 -16.06
C GLY A 73 -4.94 -19.34 -15.53
N ILE A 74 -5.81 -18.44 -15.06
CA ILE A 74 -5.38 -17.16 -14.45
C ILE A 74 -4.60 -17.40 -13.15
N TRP A 75 -5.09 -18.30 -12.28
CA TRP A 75 -4.38 -18.66 -11.05
C TRP A 75 -3.02 -19.30 -11.32
N ALA A 76 -2.93 -20.19 -12.32
CA ALA A 76 -1.67 -20.78 -12.75
C ALA A 76 -0.68 -19.73 -13.27
N MET A 77 -1.13 -18.78 -14.09
CA MET A 77 -0.32 -17.66 -14.58
C MET A 77 0.24 -16.82 -13.42
N ILE A 78 -0.62 -16.47 -12.44
CA ILE A 78 -0.21 -15.73 -11.24
C ILE A 78 0.83 -16.53 -10.45
N PHE A 79 0.60 -17.83 -10.23
CA PHE A 79 1.51 -18.69 -9.48
C PHE A 79 2.88 -18.78 -10.14
N VAL A 80 2.93 -19.00 -11.46
CA VAL A 80 4.19 -19.06 -12.22
C VAL A 80 4.95 -17.74 -12.13
N PHE A 81 4.25 -16.61 -12.27
CA PHE A 81 4.88 -15.30 -12.16
C PHE A 81 5.41 -15.03 -10.74
N LEU A 82 4.65 -15.37 -9.70
CA LEU A 82 5.11 -15.21 -8.31
C LEU A 82 6.29 -16.13 -7.99
N ALA A 83 6.29 -17.36 -8.50
CA ALA A 83 7.43 -18.28 -8.39
C ALA A 83 8.68 -17.71 -9.09
N TYR A 84 8.53 -17.14 -10.28
CA TYR A 84 9.61 -16.43 -10.96
C TYR A 84 10.13 -15.26 -10.13
N CYS A 85 9.24 -14.40 -9.58
CA CYS A 85 9.65 -13.29 -8.73
C CYS A 85 10.39 -13.77 -7.47
N LEU A 86 9.89 -14.81 -6.80
CA LEU A 86 10.55 -15.40 -5.63
C LEU A 86 12.00 -15.81 -5.91
N LEU A 87 12.22 -16.46 -7.05
CA LEU A 87 13.51 -17.05 -7.42
C LEU A 87 14.48 -16.04 -8.04
N GLN A 88 13.98 -15.17 -8.93
CA GLN A 88 14.80 -14.34 -9.82
C GLN A 88 14.72 -12.84 -9.55
N ALA A 89 13.73 -12.35 -8.79
CA ALA A 89 13.65 -10.91 -8.54
C ALA A 89 14.84 -10.43 -7.69
N PRO A 90 15.38 -9.24 -7.99
CA PRO A 90 16.48 -8.67 -7.20
C PRO A 90 16.04 -8.46 -5.74
N SER A 91 16.95 -8.66 -4.80
CA SER A 91 16.71 -8.32 -3.40
C SER A 91 16.51 -6.82 -3.24
N THR A 92 15.47 -6.44 -2.50
CA THR A 92 15.18 -5.03 -2.22
C THR A 92 16.00 -4.53 -1.02
N ILE A 93 15.86 -3.25 -0.66
CA ILE A 93 16.59 -2.67 0.48
C ILE A 93 16.20 -3.37 1.81
N LEU A 94 15.01 -3.98 1.88
CA LEU A 94 14.59 -4.77 3.03
C LEU A 94 15.05 -6.21 2.92
N ILE A 95 15.77 -6.66 3.96
CA ILE A 95 16.32 -8.01 4.08
C ILE A 95 15.47 -8.87 5.04
N ARG A 96 14.84 -8.25 6.05
CA ARG A 96 14.06 -8.95 7.10
C ARG A 96 12.55 -8.79 6.88
N PRO A 97 11.70 -9.77 7.22
CA PRO A 97 12.05 -11.04 7.88
C PRO A 97 12.79 -12.03 6.98
N HIS A 98 12.52 -12.04 5.67
CA HIS A 98 13.31 -12.79 4.69
C HIS A 98 13.26 -12.10 3.31
N PRO A 99 14.34 -12.09 2.50
CA PRO A 99 14.35 -11.44 1.18
C PRO A 99 13.27 -11.98 0.22
N ALA A 100 12.97 -13.28 0.32
CA ALA A 100 11.89 -13.95 -0.42
C ALA A 100 10.54 -13.24 -0.28
N ILE A 101 10.21 -12.79 0.93
CA ILE A 101 8.92 -12.14 1.21
C ILE A 101 8.81 -10.86 0.40
N TRP A 102 9.86 -10.04 0.40
CA TRP A 102 9.86 -8.79 -0.36
C TRP A 102 9.87 -9.01 -1.87
N ARG A 103 10.51 -10.08 -2.35
CA ARG A 103 10.42 -10.48 -3.77
C ARG A 103 9.00 -10.87 -4.16
N LEU A 104 8.30 -11.61 -3.30
CA LEU A 104 6.89 -11.95 -3.50
C LEU A 104 5.98 -10.72 -3.44
N VAL A 105 6.18 -9.82 -2.47
CA VAL A 105 5.42 -8.56 -2.37
C VAL A 105 5.63 -7.71 -3.63
N HIS A 106 6.86 -7.63 -4.14
CA HIS A 106 7.13 -6.96 -5.42
C HIS A 106 6.37 -7.62 -6.57
N GLY A 107 6.38 -8.94 -6.67
CA GLY A 107 5.60 -9.68 -7.68
C GLY A 107 4.09 -9.41 -7.59
N MET A 108 3.52 -9.47 -6.37
CA MET A 108 2.11 -9.16 -6.14
C MET A 108 1.76 -7.73 -6.53
N ALA A 109 2.64 -6.77 -6.24
CA ALA A 109 2.45 -5.37 -6.61
C ALA A 109 2.48 -5.17 -8.14
N VAL A 110 3.33 -5.90 -8.87
CA VAL A 110 3.36 -5.87 -10.35
C VAL A 110 2.08 -6.50 -10.92
N ILE A 111 1.64 -7.66 -10.41
CA ILE A 111 0.36 -8.27 -10.83
C ILE A 111 -0.79 -7.30 -10.60
N TYR A 112 -0.82 -6.64 -9.44
CA TYR A 112 -1.85 -5.66 -9.12
C TYR A 112 -1.84 -4.48 -10.10
N LEU A 113 -0.67 -3.93 -10.42
CA LEU A 113 -0.54 -2.86 -11.41
C LEU A 113 -1.04 -3.31 -12.80
N VAL A 114 -0.70 -4.52 -13.24
CA VAL A 114 -1.15 -5.06 -14.54
C VAL A 114 -2.66 -5.27 -14.54
N ALA A 115 -3.23 -5.80 -13.46
CA ALA A 115 -4.67 -5.99 -13.32
C ALA A 115 -5.43 -4.65 -13.31
N LEU A 116 -4.94 -3.64 -12.58
CA LEU A 116 -5.48 -2.29 -12.61
C LEU A 116 -5.38 -1.68 -14.01
N THR A 117 -4.26 -1.88 -14.71
CA THR A 117 -4.10 -1.40 -16.08
C THR A 117 -5.15 -2.04 -16.99
N PHE A 118 -5.39 -3.34 -16.87
CA PHE A 118 -6.46 -4.03 -17.61
C PHE A 118 -7.84 -3.42 -17.31
N ILE A 119 -8.17 -3.21 -16.03
CA ILE A 119 -9.44 -2.59 -15.60
C ILE A 119 -9.57 -1.16 -16.15
N LEU A 120 -8.49 -0.39 -16.18
CA LEU A 120 -8.48 0.97 -16.72
C LEU A 120 -8.90 1.03 -18.19
N PHE A 121 -8.60 -0.01 -18.98
CA PHE A 121 -9.02 -0.07 -20.38
C PHE A 121 -10.46 -0.55 -20.58
N GLN A 122 -11.07 -1.21 -19.59
CA GLN A 122 -12.47 -1.63 -19.66
C GLN A 122 -13.43 -0.43 -19.55
N ASP A 123 -14.64 -0.60 -20.07
CA ASP A 123 -15.74 0.31 -19.76
C ASP A 123 -16.24 0.09 -18.34
N ARG A 124 -16.91 1.10 -17.76
CA ARG A 124 -17.33 1.08 -16.34
C ARG A 124 -18.20 -0.13 -16.02
N ASP A 125 -19.16 -0.43 -16.88
CA ASP A 125 -20.13 -1.51 -16.66
C ASP A 125 -19.50 -2.88 -16.93
N ASP A 126 -18.63 -2.99 -17.93
CA ASP A 126 -17.85 -4.21 -18.19
C ASP A 126 -16.86 -4.48 -17.06
N ALA A 127 -16.21 -3.46 -16.50
CA ALA A 127 -15.34 -3.59 -15.34
C ALA A 127 -16.09 -4.12 -14.12
N ARG A 128 -17.31 -3.62 -13.87
CA ARG A 128 -18.18 -4.10 -12.78
C ARG A 128 -18.62 -5.54 -13.01
N LEU A 129 -18.95 -5.90 -14.25
CA LEU A 129 -19.29 -7.28 -14.58
C LEU A 129 -18.06 -8.19 -14.44
N PHE A 130 -16.88 -7.71 -14.81
CA PHE A 130 -15.62 -8.42 -14.64
C PHE A 130 -15.33 -8.73 -13.17
N MET A 131 -15.72 -7.85 -12.23
CA MET A 131 -15.57 -8.12 -10.80
C MET A 131 -16.25 -9.43 -10.36
N LYS A 132 -17.29 -9.91 -11.06
CA LYS A 132 -17.92 -11.22 -10.79
C LYS A 132 -16.98 -12.41 -10.95
N PHE A 133 -15.93 -12.28 -11.77
CA PHE A 133 -14.92 -13.32 -11.89
C PHE A 133 -14.09 -13.47 -10.62
N LEU A 134 -13.90 -12.39 -9.85
CA LEU A 134 -13.15 -12.41 -8.59
C LEU A 134 -14.04 -12.92 -7.44
N HIS A 135 -15.26 -12.39 -7.31
CA HIS A 135 -16.22 -12.83 -6.30
C HIS A 135 -17.64 -12.85 -6.89
N PRO A 136 -18.42 -13.93 -6.70
CA PRO A 136 -19.74 -14.07 -7.34
C PRO A 136 -20.74 -12.96 -6.92
N ASP A 137 -20.60 -12.42 -5.71
CA ASP A 137 -21.50 -11.40 -5.14
C ASP A 137 -21.24 -9.96 -5.65
N LEU A 138 -20.29 -9.77 -6.56
CA LEU A 138 -19.92 -8.46 -7.11
C LEU A 138 -20.75 -8.08 -8.36
N GLY A 139 -20.59 -6.84 -8.82
CA GLY A 139 -21.24 -6.37 -10.05
C GLY A 139 -22.74 -6.10 -9.93
N VAL A 140 -23.21 -5.90 -8.70
CA VAL A 140 -24.55 -5.39 -8.38
C VAL A 140 -24.39 -4.12 -7.56
N GLU A 141 -25.21 -3.11 -7.83
CA GLU A 141 -25.23 -1.90 -7.02
C GLU A 141 -25.72 -2.24 -5.61
N LEU A 142 -24.85 -2.06 -4.63
CA LEU A 142 -25.16 -2.32 -3.22
C LEU A 142 -25.48 -0.98 -2.55
N PRO A 143 -26.53 -0.94 -1.70
CA PRO A 143 -26.84 0.27 -0.95
C PRO A 143 -25.63 0.61 -0.07
N GLU A 144 -25.10 1.83 -0.24
CA GLU A 144 -24.03 2.31 0.64
C GLU A 144 -24.59 2.52 2.05
N ARG A 145 -23.83 2.10 3.06
CA ARG A 145 -24.19 2.35 4.45
C ARG A 145 -24.05 3.85 4.72
N SER A 146 -25.03 4.43 5.40
CA SER A 146 -24.96 5.81 5.87
C SER A 146 -24.95 5.81 7.39
N TYR A 147 -23.95 6.44 8.00
CA TYR A 147 -23.84 6.57 9.45
C TYR A 147 -24.56 7.83 9.96
N GLY A 148 -24.68 8.85 9.10
CA GLY A 148 -25.20 10.17 9.45
C GLY A 148 -26.67 10.40 9.08
N SER A 149 -27.40 9.36 8.67
CA SER A 149 -28.84 9.47 8.37
C SER A 149 -29.71 9.55 9.63
N ASP A 150 -29.30 8.90 10.72
CA ASP A 150 -29.96 8.99 12.04
C ASP A 150 -28.91 8.96 13.16
N CYS A 151 -28.59 10.13 13.71
CA CYS A 151 -27.58 10.30 14.76
C CYS A 151 -28.13 10.13 16.19
N ARG A 152 -29.36 9.61 16.36
CA ARG A 152 -29.92 9.37 17.69
C ARG A 152 -29.16 8.23 18.37
N ILE A 153 -28.72 8.48 19.61
CA ILE A 153 -28.06 7.48 20.47
C ILE A 153 -29.05 6.39 20.87
N TYR A 154 -30.31 6.77 21.08
CA TYR A 154 -31.39 5.89 21.52
C TYR A 154 -32.56 5.96 20.54
N VAL A 155 -32.90 4.82 19.95
CA VAL A 155 -33.96 4.61 18.96
C VAL A 155 -34.86 3.48 19.48
N PRO A 156 -35.82 3.78 20.36
CA PRO A 156 -36.71 2.77 20.95
C PRO A 156 -37.65 2.15 19.92
N GLU A 157 -37.80 2.77 18.76
CA GLU A 157 -38.64 2.26 17.66
C GLU A 157 -38.01 1.04 16.96
N ASN A 158 -36.72 0.75 17.17
CA ASN A 158 -36.06 -0.37 16.51
C ASN A 158 -36.30 -1.69 17.27
N PRO A 159 -36.86 -2.72 16.61
CA PRO A 159 -37.21 -3.98 17.28
C PRO A 159 -36.01 -4.85 17.68
N ARG A 160 -34.80 -4.58 17.17
CA ARG A 160 -33.60 -5.38 17.49
C ARG A 160 -32.80 -4.84 18.67
N ASN A 161 -32.60 -3.53 18.73
CA ASN A 161 -31.79 -2.88 19.76
C ASN A 161 -32.13 -1.39 19.83
N SER A 162 -32.45 -0.89 21.02
CA SER A 162 -32.70 0.53 21.23
C SER A 162 -31.45 1.41 21.07
N PHE A 163 -30.25 0.83 21.07
CA PHE A 163 -28.98 1.52 20.79
C PHE A 163 -28.36 1.10 19.46
N ILE A 164 -29.18 0.75 18.47
CA ILE A 164 -28.74 0.19 17.18
C ILE A 164 -27.67 1.05 16.48
N ASN A 165 -27.83 2.37 16.42
CA ASN A 165 -26.91 3.27 15.74
C ASN A 165 -25.52 3.26 16.40
N VAL A 166 -25.47 3.17 17.73
CA VAL A 166 -24.21 3.09 18.49
C VAL A 166 -23.53 1.74 18.27
N TYR A 167 -24.31 0.66 18.35
CA TYR A 167 -23.78 -0.69 18.18
C TYR A 167 -23.25 -0.91 16.75
N GLU A 168 -24.00 -0.50 15.74
CA GLU A 168 -23.60 -0.64 14.33
C GLU A 168 -22.39 0.23 13.97
N THR A 169 -22.21 1.37 14.63
CA THR A 169 -21.02 2.22 14.42
C THR A 169 -19.79 1.67 15.16
N LEU A 170 -19.93 1.22 16.41
CA LEU A 170 -18.80 0.73 17.22
C LEU A 170 -18.27 -0.64 16.77
N PHE A 171 -19.16 -1.54 16.34
CA PHE A 171 -18.80 -2.87 15.86
C PHE A 171 -18.72 -2.95 14.34
N ASP A 172 -18.35 -1.84 13.71
CA ASP A 172 -18.08 -1.80 12.27
C ASP A 172 -16.66 -2.28 11.97
N GLU A 173 -16.51 -3.05 10.88
CA GLU A 173 -15.21 -3.42 10.33
C GLU A 173 -14.29 -2.20 10.09
N PHE A 174 -14.86 -1.03 9.77
CA PHE A 174 -14.10 0.19 9.58
C PHE A 174 -13.43 0.69 10.85
N VAL A 175 -14.01 0.49 12.05
CA VAL A 175 -13.37 0.91 13.32
C VAL A 175 -12.05 0.16 13.53
N LEU A 176 -12.07 -1.16 13.33
CA LEU A 176 -10.86 -1.99 13.42
C LEU A 176 -9.85 -1.59 12.33
N ALA A 177 -10.31 -1.37 11.10
CA ALA A 177 -9.45 -0.93 10.01
C ALA A 177 -8.79 0.43 10.30
N HIS A 178 -9.49 1.37 10.93
CA HIS A 178 -8.95 2.67 11.34
C HIS A 178 -7.94 2.54 12.48
N ILE A 179 -8.21 1.72 13.51
CA ILE A 179 -7.29 1.49 14.62
C ILE A 179 -5.98 0.86 14.12
N PHE A 180 -6.08 -0.25 13.38
CA PHE A 180 -4.90 -0.95 12.86
C PHE A 180 -4.19 -0.12 11.78
N GLY A 181 -4.95 0.57 10.94
CA GLY A 181 -4.40 1.47 9.91
C GLY A 181 -3.64 2.64 10.51
N TRP A 182 -4.20 3.32 11.51
CA TRP A 182 -3.53 4.42 12.20
C TRP A 182 -2.29 3.94 12.94
N TRP A 183 -2.37 2.79 13.63
CA TRP A 183 -1.22 2.17 14.29
C TRP A 183 -0.11 1.79 13.30
N ALA A 184 -0.45 1.21 12.16
CA ALA A 184 0.49 0.87 11.10
C ALA A 184 1.18 2.13 10.53
N LYS A 185 0.41 3.19 10.24
CA LYS A 185 0.94 4.50 9.81
C LYS A 185 1.87 5.07 10.88
N ALA A 186 1.52 4.98 12.16
CA ALA A 186 2.36 5.48 13.25
C ALA A 186 3.72 4.77 13.30
N ILE A 187 3.75 3.45 13.12
CA ILE A 187 4.99 2.65 13.09
C ILE A 187 5.85 2.98 11.86
N MET A 188 5.22 3.26 10.71
CA MET A 188 5.93 3.55 9.46
C MET A 188 6.49 4.97 9.40
N ILE A 189 5.66 5.96 9.74
CA ILE A 189 5.96 7.39 9.59
C ILE A 189 6.79 7.90 10.78
N ARG A 190 6.51 7.40 12.00
CA ARG A 190 7.24 7.73 13.24
C ARG A 190 7.40 9.25 13.49
N ASN A 191 6.47 10.05 13.00
CA ASN A 191 6.47 11.51 13.10
C ASN A 191 5.07 11.99 13.51
N GLN A 192 4.94 12.46 14.75
CA GLN A 192 3.66 12.82 15.35
C GLN A 192 2.99 14.01 14.65
N PRO A 193 3.66 15.15 14.38
CA PRO A 193 3.09 16.23 13.58
C PRO A 193 2.55 15.78 12.22
N LEU A 194 3.30 14.94 11.50
CA LEU A 194 2.91 14.45 10.19
C LEU A 194 1.67 13.54 10.26
N LEU A 195 1.58 12.69 11.29
CA LEU A 195 0.38 11.88 11.53
C LEU A 195 -0.85 12.72 11.83
N TRP A 196 -0.70 13.81 12.60
CA TRP A 196 -1.79 14.76 12.85
C TRP A 196 -2.25 15.46 11.57
N VAL A 197 -1.32 15.88 10.71
CA VAL A 197 -1.65 16.48 9.41
C VAL A 197 -2.42 15.48 8.53
N LEU A 198 -2.02 14.20 8.51
CA LEU A 198 -2.74 13.16 7.78
C LEU A 198 -4.14 12.90 8.36
N SER A 199 -4.28 12.82 9.69
CA SER A 199 -5.58 12.65 10.34
C SER A 199 -6.53 13.82 10.06
N ILE A 200 -6.07 15.06 10.26
CA ILE A 200 -6.87 16.26 9.97
C ILE A 200 -7.19 16.34 8.47
N GLY A 201 -6.23 16.02 7.62
CA GLY A 201 -6.45 15.97 6.17
C GLY A 201 -7.55 14.98 5.81
N PHE A 202 -7.57 13.80 6.43
CA PHE A 202 -8.57 12.77 6.18
C PHE A 202 -9.98 13.25 6.53
N GLU A 203 -10.16 13.89 7.69
CA GLU A 203 -11.42 14.54 8.08
C GLU A 203 -11.89 15.58 7.04
N PHE A 204 -10.97 16.39 6.50
CA PHE A 204 -11.30 17.31 5.42
C PHE A 204 -11.77 16.59 4.14
N MET A 205 -11.17 15.45 3.80
CA MET A 205 -11.61 14.65 2.65
C MET A 205 -13.00 14.07 2.88
N GLU A 206 -13.29 13.55 4.07
CA GLU A 206 -14.61 13.04 4.43
C GLU A 206 -15.69 14.11 4.30
N LEU A 207 -15.44 15.29 4.88
CA LEU A 207 -16.33 16.45 4.75
C LEU A 207 -16.54 16.88 3.29
N THR A 208 -15.48 16.82 2.47
CA THR A 208 -15.54 17.20 1.06
C THR A 208 -16.36 16.19 0.25
N PHE A 209 -16.17 14.89 0.48
CA PHE A 209 -16.71 13.81 -0.36
C PHE A 209 -17.96 13.12 0.20
N ARG A 210 -18.48 13.55 1.36
CA ARG A 210 -19.75 13.02 1.96
C ARG A 210 -20.97 13.04 1.03
N HIS A 211 -20.98 13.91 0.02
CA HIS A 211 -22.06 14.00 -0.95
C HIS A 211 -22.02 12.86 -2.00
N MET A 212 -20.84 12.25 -2.20
CA MET A 212 -20.65 11.10 -3.09
C MET A 212 -20.64 9.79 -2.31
N LEU A 213 -20.05 9.81 -1.12
CA LEU A 213 -19.88 8.65 -0.25
C LEU A 213 -20.70 8.87 1.03
N PRO A 214 -21.95 8.37 1.10
CA PRO A 214 -22.76 8.39 2.31
C PRO A 214 -22.07 7.81 3.56
N ASN A 215 -21.07 6.94 3.36
CA ASN A 215 -20.22 6.38 4.43
C ASN A 215 -19.38 7.47 5.14
N PHE A 216 -18.99 8.55 4.44
CA PHE A 216 -18.20 9.65 5.03
C PHE A 216 -19.06 10.65 5.82
N ASN A 217 -20.38 10.52 5.76
CA ASN A 217 -21.27 11.33 6.58
C ASN A 217 -21.38 10.68 7.95
N GLU A 218 -20.41 10.92 8.83
CA GLU A 218 -20.42 10.44 10.20
C GLU A 218 -21.04 11.46 11.17
N CYS A 219 -21.59 11.00 12.29
CA CYS A 219 -22.17 11.84 13.34
C CYS A 219 -21.07 12.53 14.20
N ILE A 220 -20.20 13.32 13.55
CA ILE A 220 -18.98 13.94 14.10
C ILE A 220 -19.22 15.06 15.13
N TRP A 221 -20.48 15.47 15.35
CA TRP A 221 -20.82 16.51 16.33
C TRP A 221 -20.42 16.17 17.78
N ALA A 222 -20.24 14.89 18.12
CA ALA A 222 -19.68 14.48 19.41
C ALA A 222 -18.15 14.58 19.47
N GLY A 223 -17.43 14.20 18.39
CA GLY A 223 -15.97 14.21 18.32
C GLY A 223 -15.36 15.62 18.39
N MET A 224 -15.94 16.58 17.68
CA MET A 224 -15.50 17.98 17.71
C MET A 224 -15.65 18.64 19.10
N ARG A 225 -16.63 18.20 19.89
CA ARG A 225 -16.86 18.68 21.26
C ARG A 225 -15.84 18.09 22.23
N THR A 226 -15.44 16.83 22.01
CA THR A 226 -14.37 16.15 22.77
C THR A 226 -12.98 16.74 22.48
N VAL A 227 -12.70 17.12 21.23
CA VAL A 227 -11.44 17.81 20.86
C VAL A 227 -11.33 19.19 21.52
N ARG A 228 -12.44 19.95 21.63
CA ARG A 228 -12.46 21.21 22.41
C ARG A 228 -12.36 20.98 23.92
N TYR A 229 -12.77 19.82 24.43
CA TYR A 229 -12.69 19.49 25.86
C TYR A 229 -11.28 19.06 26.28
N PHE A 230 -10.51 18.45 25.38
CA PHE A 230 -9.13 18.01 25.60
C PHE A 230 -8.06 19.00 25.10
N ASP A 231 -8.36 20.31 25.12
CA ASP A 231 -7.48 21.38 24.63
C ASP A 231 -6.03 21.16 25.08
N GLY A 232 -5.19 20.81 24.11
CA GLY A 232 -3.84 20.30 24.35
C GLY A 232 -2.94 21.43 24.80
N LYS A 233 -2.58 21.47 26.09
CA LYS A 233 -1.59 22.41 26.59
C LYS A 233 -0.25 22.18 25.89
N THR A 234 0.29 23.24 25.31
CA THR A 234 1.63 23.28 24.72
C THR A 234 2.68 23.18 25.84
N TYR A 235 3.66 22.30 25.66
CA TYR A 235 4.80 22.18 26.56
C TYR A 235 5.99 22.95 25.98
N GLU A 236 6.57 23.83 26.80
CA GLU A 236 7.84 24.49 26.51
C GLU A 236 9.02 23.53 26.75
N TRP A 237 9.90 23.44 25.74
CA TRP A 237 11.08 22.59 25.76
C TRP A 237 12.21 23.28 26.54
N VAL A 238 12.50 22.83 27.76
CA VAL A 238 13.66 23.27 28.55
C VAL A 238 14.79 22.22 28.47
N GLY A 239 16.04 22.68 28.43
CA GLY A 239 17.25 21.89 28.16
C GLY A 239 17.60 20.76 29.16
N ILE A 240 18.47 19.87 28.69
CA ILE A 240 18.84 18.55 29.26
C ILE A 240 19.40 18.56 30.68
N SER A 241 19.95 19.65 31.20
CA SER A 241 20.62 19.65 32.51
C SER A 241 19.67 19.62 33.72
N ARG A 242 18.35 19.67 33.50
CA ARG A 242 17.34 19.71 34.58
C ARG A 242 16.43 18.48 34.70
N GLN A 243 16.69 17.37 33.99
CA GLN A 243 15.81 16.18 34.05
C GLN A 243 16.23 15.18 35.14
N PRO A 244 15.41 14.94 36.18
CA PRO A 244 15.83 14.18 37.36
C PRO A 244 15.71 12.64 37.24
N ASN A 245 14.86 12.10 36.33
CA ASN A 245 14.46 10.68 36.38
C ASN A 245 15.06 9.80 35.28
N ILE A 246 15.43 8.57 35.66
CA ILE A 246 16.05 7.52 34.83
C ILE A 246 15.14 7.11 33.66
N PHE A 247 13.82 7.09 33.85
CA PHE A 247 12.84 6.77 32.79
C PHE A 247 12.86 7.81 31.65
N GLY A 248 13.22 9.07 31.93
CA GLY A 248 13.43 10.12 30.93
C GLY A 248 14.72 9.94 30.13
N LYS A 249 15.77 9.38 30.76
CA LYS A 249 17.02 9.01 30.09
C LYS A 249 16.81 7.83 29.13
N VAL A 250 16.07 6.79 29.56
CA VAL A 250 15.75 5.62 28.73
C VAL A 250 14.88 5.98 27.51
N LYS A 251 13.85 6.82 27.69
CA LYS A 251 13.01 7.34 26.59
C LYS A 251 13.82 8.11 25.54
N ARG A 252 14.88 8.81 25.94
CA ARG A 252 15.76 9.59 25.04
C ARG A 252 16.90 8.75 24.44
N THR A 253 17.39 7.70 25.10
CA THR A 253 18.26 6.68 24.48
C THR A 253 17.53 5.94 23.35
N LEU A 254 16.22 5.68 23.52
CA LEU A 254 15.38 5.15 22.44
C LEU A 254 15.16 6.15 21.30
N SER A 255 15.16 7.47 21.58
CA SER A 255 15.07 8.52 20.55
C SER A 255 16.39 8.82 19.84
N GLN A 256 17.52 8.25 20.27
CA GLN A 256 18.79 8.32 19.53
C GLN A 256 18.80 7.40 18.30
N PHE A 257 17.86 6.45 18.22
CA PHE A 257 17.66 5.59 17.05
C PHE A 257 16.67 6.15 16.02
N THR A 258 16.32 7.44 16.13
CA THR A 258 15.46 8.16 15.17
C THR A 258 16.22 9.33 14.53
N PRO A 259 16.13 9.54 13.19
CA PRO A 259 16.78 10.67 12.54
C PRO A 259 16.23 12.01 13.01
N ALA A 260 17.10 13.00 13.13
CA ALA A 260 16.80 14.31 13.73
C ALA A 260 15.88 15.22 12.90
N GLN A 261 15.67 14.96 11.61
CA GLN A 261 14.86 15.84 10.77
C GLN A 261 14.25 15.11 9.58
N TRP A 262 12.95 15.27 9.41
CA TRP A 262 12.21 14.91 8.21
C TRP A 262 11.71 16.21 7.58
N ASP A 263 12.46 16.73 6.62
CA ASP A 263 11.82 17.58 5.61
C ASP A 263 11.02 16.67 4.70
N LYS A 264 9.75 17.02 4.39
CA LYS A 264 9.07 16.83 3.09
C LYS A 264 7.55 16.75 3.24
N ASP A 265 6.92 17.88 2.95
CA ASP A 265 5.46 18.05 2.80
C ASP A 265 4.86 17.21 1.64
N HIS A 266 5.73 16.65 0.80
CA HIS A 266 5.36 15.96 -0.45
C HIS A 266 4.83 14.54 -0.27
N LEU A 267 5.14 13.88 0.84
CA LEU A 267 4.67 12.51 1.09
C LEU A 267 3.19 12.50 1.49
N CYS A 268 2.73 13.56 2.16
CA CYS A 268 1.35 13.71 2.64
C CYS A 268 0.33 13.52 1.52
N VAL A 269 0.56 14.15 0.37
CA VAL A 269 -0.34 14.12 -0.78
C VAL A 269 -0.50 12.70 -1.30
N VAL A 270 0.60 11.95 -1.39
CA VAL A 270 0.57 10.56 -1.89
C VAL A 270 -0.16 9.64 -0.90
N PHE A 271 0.08 9.78 0.40
CA PHE A 271 -0.63 9.02 1.43
C PHE A 271 -2.14 9.28 1.39
N MET A 272 -2.52 10.56 1.35
CA MET A 272 -3.91 10.99 1.26
C MET A 272 -4.57 10.46 -0.01
N MET A 273 -3.87 10.47 -1.14
CA MET A 273 -4.37 9.93 -2.40
C MET A 273 -4.62 8.42 -2.34
N VAL A 274 -3.68 7.65 -1.76
CA VAL A 274 -3.83 6.18 -1.61
C VAL A 274 -5.05 5.84 -0.76
N GLU A 275 -5.28 6.60 0.31
CA GLU A 275 -6.44 6.45 1.19
C GLU A 275 -7.72 6.78 0.44
N LEU A 276 -7.77 7.93 -0.23
CA LEU A 276 -8.92 8.37 -1.00
C LEU A 276 -9.29 7.39 -2.13
N ASN A 277 -8.29 6.90 -2.87
CA ASN A 277 -8.47 5.87 -3.90
C ASN A 277 -9.11 4.59 -3.35
N THR A 278 -8.88 4.24 -2.08
CA THR A 278 -9.50 3.07 -1.44
C THR A 278 -11.02 3.17 -1.48
N PHE A 279 -11.55 4.33 -1.11
CA PHE A 279 -12.99 4.57 -1.04
C PHE A 279 -13.59 4.74 -2.44
N PHE A 280 -12.89 5.44 -3.34
CA PHE A 280 -13.39 5.64 -4.70
C PHE A 280 -13.36 4.39 -5.57
N LEU A 281 -12.33 3.55 -5.49
CA LEU A 281 -12.31 2.29 -6.24
C LEU A 281 -13.47 1.39 -5.82
N LYS A 282 -13.69 1.27 -4.51
CA LYS A 282 -14.82 0.56 -3.93
C LYS A 282 -16.15 1.07 -4.51
N PHE A 283 -16.36 2.39 -4.50
CA PHE A 283 -17.55 3.04 -5.03
C PHE A 283 -17.73 2.83 -6.54
N CYS A 284 -16.68 3.05 -7.33
CA CYS A 284 -16.73 2.96 -8.79
C CYS A 284 -17.02 1.53 -9.27
N LEU A 285 -16.40 0.53 -8.62
CA LEU A 285 -16.47 -0.88 -8.99
C LEU A 285 -17.56 -1.68 -8.25
N TRP A 286 -18.37 -1.02 -7.42
CA TRP A 286 -19.41 -1.66 -6.60
C TRP A 286 -18.89 -2.80 -5.72
N VAL A 287 -17.80 -2.54 -5.00
CA VAL A 287 -17.24 -3.50 -4.03
C VAL A 287 -17.88 -3.25 -2.66
N PRO A 288 -18.50 -4.24 -2.00
CA PRO A 288 -19.01 -4.07 -0.65
C PRO A 288 -17.89 -3.82 0.37
N PRO A 289 -18.13 -3.03 1.44
CA PRO A 289 -17.21 -2.89 2.58
C PRO A 289 -16.67 -4.21 3.13
N ARG A 290 -17.57 -5.19 3.26
CA ARG A 290 -17.30 -6.52 3.82
C ARG A 290 -16.53 -7.45 2.89
N ASN A 291 -16.32 -7.05 1.65
CA ASN A 291 -15.64 -7.89 0.69
C ASN A 291 -14.15 -7.98 1.03
N PRO A 292 -13.58 -9.19 1.10
CA PRO A 292 -12.17 -9.38 1.44
C PRO A 292 -11.20 -8.71 0.45
N LEU A 293 -11.63 -8.38 -0.77
CA LEU A 293 -10.82 -7.64 -1.75
C LEU A 293 -10.30 -6.31 -1.20
N ILE A 294 -11.11 -5.58 -0.42
CA ILE A 294 -10.68 -4.32 0.19
C ILE A 294 -9.59 -4.59 1.23
N THR A 295 -9.80 -5.60 2.07
CA THR A 295 -8.82 -6.04 3.08
C THR A 295 -7.50 -6.48 2.43
N TYR A 296 -7.56 -7.28 1.36
CA TYR A 296 -6.38 -7.72 0.62
C TYR A 296 -5.62 -6.54 0.02
N ARG A 297 -6.34 -5.56 -0.55
CA ARG A 297 -5.74 -4.32 -1.06
C ARG A 297 -5.05 -3.54 0.06
N LEU A 298 -5.68 -3.38 1.23
CA LEU A 298 -5.10 -2.68 2.38
C LEU A 298 -3.82 -3.36 2.89
N ILE A 299 -3.84 -4.69 3.01
CA ILE A 299 -2.66 -5.47 3.41
C ILE A 299 -1.54 -5.33 2.37
N LEU A 300 -1.87 -5.42 1.09
CA LEU A 300 -0.89 -5.25 0.01
C LEU A 300 -0.26 -3.85 0.04
N TRP A 301 -1.07 -2.80 0.18
CA TRP A 301 -0.56 -1.43 0.30
C TRP A 301 0.32 -1.23 1.53
N TRP A 302 -0.05 -1.82 2.67
CA TRP A 302 0.79 -1.81 3.86
C TRP A 302 2.15 -2.47 3.61
N LEU A 303 2.17 -3.66 2.98
CA LEU A 303 3.40 -4.38 2.64
C LEU A 303 4.27 -3.63 1.62
N ILE A 304 3.68 -2.94 0.63
CA ILE A 304 4.40 -2.11 -0.36
C ILE A 304 4.97 -0.85 0.30
N ALA A 305 4.21 -0.23 1.21
CA ALA A 305 4.58 1.06 1.78
C ALA A 305 5.82 0.98 2.67
N ILE A 306 6.06 -0.14 3.37
CA ILE A 306 7.26 -0.34 4.22
C ILE A 306 8.57 -0.16 3.42
N PRO A 307 8.85 -0.91 2.33
CA PRO A 307 10.03 -0.71 1.51
C PRO A 307 9.98 0.60 0.72
N ALA A 308 8.79 1.04 0.25
CA ALA A 308 8.66 2.26 -0.54
C ALA A 308 9.09 3.51 0.25
N ILE A 309 8.72 3.64 1.53
CA ILE A 309 9.15 4.77 2.39
C ILE A 309 10.65 4.71 2.66
N ARG A 310 11.21 3.51 2.84
CA ARG A 310 12.65 3.35 3.06
C ARG A 310 13.46 3.74 1.82
N GLU A 311 13.05 3.26 0.65
CA GLU A 311 13.59 3.69 -0.64
C GLU A 311 13.41 5.20 -0.85
N TYR A 312 12.23 5.69 -0.47
CA TYR A 312 11.85 7.06 -0.15
C TYR A 312 13.00 7.90 0.40
N ASN A 313 13.27 7.61 1.65
CA ASN A 313 14.24 8.32 2.47
C ASN A 313 15.66 8.14 1.96
N SER A 314 16.00 6.95 1.48
CA SER A 314 17.31 6.69 0.89
C SER A 314 17.56 7.57 -0.34
N TYR A 315 16.56 7.74 -1.22
CA TYR A 315 16.66 8.60 -2.40
C TYR A 315 16.91 10.07 -2.03
N LEU A 316 16.33 10.51 -0.92
CA LEU A 316 16.43 11.86 -0.42
C LEU A 316 17.76 12.15 0.27
N GLN A 317 18.27 11.18 1.02
CA GLN A 317 19.52 11.28 1.77
C GLN A 317 20.75 11.04 0.87
N ASP A 318 20.62 10.29 -0.24
CA ASP A 318 21.74 10.05 -1.15
C ASP A 318 22.15 11.37 -1.86
N SER A 319 23.43 11.72 -1.76
CA SER A 319 24.02 12.91 -2.37
C SER A 319 24.56 12.67 -3.77
N LYS A 320 24.50 11.42 -4.27
CA LYS A 320 24.99 11.05 -5.60
C LYS A 320 24.33 11.85 -6.72
N PRO A 321 25.09 12.13 -7.80
CA PRO A 321 24.58 12.85 -8.96
C PRO A 321 23.43 12.07 -9.62
N LEU A 322 23.62 10.80 -9.97
CA LEU A 322 22.57 10.00 -10.63
C LEU A 322 21.69 9.32 -9.57
N LYS A 323 20.50 9.87 -9.34
CA LYS A 323 19.52 9.30 -8.41
C LYS A 323 18.49 8.46 -9.16
N LYS A 324 18.37 7.18 -8.80
CA LYS A 324 17.29 6.31 -9.27
C LYS A 324 16.31 6.10 -8.12
N VAL A 325 15.01 6.31 -8.39
CA VAL A 325 13.95 5.97 -7.44
C VAL A 325 13.93 4.44 -7.26
N GLY A 326 13.78 3.98 -6.03
CA GLY A 326 13.71 2.55 -5.73
C GLY A 326 12.50 1.89 -6.41
N ALA A 327 12.58 0.56 -6.59
CA ALA A 327 11.57 -0.18 -7.34
C ALA A 327 10.19 -0.13 -6.66
N PHE A 328 10.13 -0.28 -5.33
CA PHE A 328 8.88 -0.19 -4.58
C PHE A 328 8.31 1.22 -4.58
N CYS A 329 9.16 2.25 -4.44
CA CYS A 329 8.70 3.64 -4.48
C CYS A 329 8.14 4.00 -5.88
N TRP A 330 8.78 3.53 -6.94
CA TRP A 330 8.29 3.73 -8.31
C TRP A 330 6.98 2.97 -8.53
N LEU A 331 6.92 1.70 -8.11
CA LEU A 331 5.75 0.85 -8.27
C LEU A 331 4.55 1.37 -7.47
N SER A 332 4.76 1.81 -6.22
CA SER A 332 3.70 2.44 -5.42
C SER A 332 3.15 3.69 -6.09
N LEU A 333 4.02 4.50 -6.68
CA LEU A 333 3.58 5.71 -7.39
C LEU A 333 2.78 5.35 -8.65
N ALA A 334 3.25 4.39 -9.44
CA ALA A 334 2.55 3.91 -10.63
C ALA A 334 1.16 3.35 -10.29
N ILE A 335 1.06 2.52 -9.24
CA ILE A 335 -0.23 1.99 -8.75
C ILE A 335 -1.15 3.14 -8.33
N CYS A 336 -0.67 4.07 -7.51
CA CYS A 336 -1.47 5.22 -7.06
C CYS A 336 -2.03 6.05 -8.24
N ILE A 337 -1.21 6.27 -9.28
CA ILE A 337 -1.64 6.98 -10.49
C ILE A 337 -2.70 6.18 -11.25
N VAL A 338 -2.50 4.89 -11.49
CA VAL A 338 -3.46 4.07 -12.24
C VAL A 338 -4.78 3.94 -11.49
N GLU A 339 -4.74 3.73 -10.16
CA GLU A 339 -5.95 3.74 -9.33
C GLU A 339 -6.72 5.06 -9.47
N LEU A 340 -6.01 6.19 -9.41
CA LEU A 340 -6.63 7.51 -9.59
C LEU A 340 -7.25 7.67 -10.98
N LEU A 341 -6.57 7.21 -12.03
CA LEU A 341 -7.11 7.23 -13.40
C LEU A 341 -8.40 6.42 -13.53
N ILE A 342 -8.48 5.26 -12.86
CA ILE A 342 -9.71 4.45 -12.82
C ILE A 342 -10.82 5.22 -12.10
N CYS A 343 -10.53 5.79 -10.93
CA CYS A 343 -11.49 6.61 -10.17
C CYS A 343 -12.02 7.79 -10.99
N VAL A 344 -11.15 8.47 -11.73
CA VAL A 344 -11.54 9.58 -12.63
C VAL A 344 -12.37 9.08 -13.80
N LYS A 345 -11.93 8.03 -14.50
CA LYS A 345 -12.62 7.47 -15.68
C LYS A 345 -14.02 6.96 -15.33
N PHE A 346 -14.15 6.23 -14.23
CA PHE A 346 -15.40 5.59 -13.83
C PHE A 346 -16.28 6.50 -12.97
N GLY A 347 -15.72 7.52 -12.35
CA GLY A 347 -16.43 8.45 -11.47
C GLY A 347 -17.56 9.22 -12.13
N ARG A 348 -17.41 9.69 -13.39
CA ARG A 348 -18.36 10.45 -14.28
C ARG A 348 -19.25 11.57 -13.66
N VAL A 349 -19.23 11.78 -12.35
CA VAL A 349 -20.00 12.80 -11.59
C VAL A 349 -19.04 13.72 -10.82
N ALA A 350 -17.74 13.44 -10.89
CA ALA A 350 -16.68 14.19 -10.19
C ALA A 350 -15.68 14.87 -11.13
N ASP A 351 -16.13 15.18 -12.35
CA ASP A 351 -15.29 15.56 -13.49
C ASP A 351 -14.39 16.78 -13.25
N ARG A 352 -14.69 17.63 -12.27
CA ARG A 352 -13.91 18.86 -12.00
C ARG A 352 -12.96 18.73 -10.81
N LEU A 353 -13.37 18.08 -9.72
CA LEU A 353 -12.60 18.07 -8.47
C LEU A 353 -11.59 16.92 -8.42
N LEU A 354 -11.98 15.71 -8.84
CA LEU A 354 -11.06 14.57 -8.93
C LEU A 354 -10.07 14.75 -10.09
N ALA A 355 -10.52 15.35 -11.19
CA ALA A 355 -9.62 15.80 -12.25
C ALA A 355 -8.66 16.90 -11.76
N SER A 356 -9.11 17.88 -10.95
CA SER A 356 -8.21 18.90 -10.40
C SER A 356 -7.19 18.32 -9.42
N MET A 357 -7.57 17.31 -8.64
CA MET A 357 -6.65 16.59 -7.75
C MET A 357 -5.65 15.73 -8.55
N GLY A 358 -6.11 15.06 -9.60
CA GLY A 358 -5.25 14.29 -10.51
C GLY A 358 -4.31 15.14 -11.35
N THR A 359 -4.76 16.31 -11.82
CA THR A 359 -3.88 17.29 -12.46
C THR A 359 -2.92 17.90 -11.45
N SER A 360 -3.36 18.20 -10.22
CA SER A 360 -2.46 18.67 -9.15
C SER A 360 -1.37 17.65 -8.83
N LEU A 361 -1.70 16.36 -8.76
CA LEU A 361 -0.70 15.29 -8.55
C LEU A 361 0.24 15.16 -9.75
N SER A 362 -0.30 15.21 -10.98
CA SER A 362 0.51 15.10 -12.21
C SER A 362 1.45 16.30 -12.37
N VAL A 363 0.96 17.51 -12.09
CA VAL A 363 1.74 18.75 -12.06
C VAL A 363 2.77 18.69 -10.94
N PHE A 364 2.41 18.21 -9.75
CA PHE A 364 3.36 18.00 -8.66
C PHE A 364 4.49 17.05 -9.07
N LEU A 365 4.18 15.92 -9.69
CA LEU A 365 5.18 14.97 -10.19
C LEU A 365 6.04 15.57 -11.30
N ALA A 366 5.45 16.33 -12.22
CA ALA A 366 6.19 17.02 -13.27
C ALA A 366 7.14 18.09 -12.69
N LEU A 367 6.66 18.90 -11.73
CA LEU A 367 7.45 19.90 -11.02
C LEU A 367 8.55 19.26 -10.17
N TRP A 368 8.27 18.14 -9.51
CA TRP A 368 9.26 17.36 -8.78
C TRP A 368 10.36 16.83 -9.69
N THR A 369 9.97 16.30 -10.85
CA THR A 369 10.90 15.79 -11.87
C THR A 369 11.76 16.93 -12.43
N TRP A 370 11.15 18.09 -12.72
CA TRP A 370 11.85 19.29 -13.16
C TRP A 370 12.80 19.83 -12.09
N HIS A 371 12.35 19.99 -10.84
CA HIS A 371 13.19 20.47 -9.74
C HIS A 371 14.43 19.58 -9.57
N ASN A 372 14.26 18.26 -9.61
CA ASN A 372 15.37 17.31 -9.56
C ASN A 372 16.31 17.44 -10.76
N HIS A 373 15.78 17.60 -11.97
CA HIS A 373 16.58 17.84 -13.17
C HIS A 373 17.39 19.13 -13.06
N ARG A 374 16.79 20.23 -12.58
CA ARG A 374 17.44 21.54 -12.46
C ARG A 374 18.54 21.55 -11.37
N SER A 375 18.29 20.87 -10.25
CA SER A 375 19.29 20.65 -9.20
C SER A 375 20.48 19.85 -9.72
N PHE A 376 20.23 18.85 -10.57
CA PHE A 376 21.29 18.08 -11.23
C PHE A 376 22.11 18.93 -12.20
N THR A 377 21.48 19.76 -13.04
CA THR A 377 22.19 20.65 -13.97
C THR A 377 23.10 21.65 -13.24
N ARG A 378 22.64 22.21 -12.11
CA ARG A 378 23.42 23.15 -11.28
C ARG A 378 24.62 22.52 -10.57
N LYS A 379 24.66 21.20 -10.38
CA LYS A 379 25.80 20.51 -9.77
C LYS A 379 26.85 20.06 -10.79
N ARG A 380 26.57 20.23 -12.09
CA ARG A 380 27.44 19.82 -13.21
C ARG A 380 28.18 20.99 -13.86
N LEU A 381 27.71 22.21 -13.63
CA LEU A 381 28.43 23.48 -13.81
C LEU A 381 29.19 23.78 -12.52
#